data_AF-A0AA41BKM3-F1
#
_entry.id   AF-A0AA41BKM3-F1
#
_cell.length_a   1.000
_cell.length_b   1.000
_cell.length_c   1.000
_cell.angle_alpha   90.00
_cell.angle_beta   90.00
_cell.angle_gamma   90.00
#
_symmetry.space_group_name_H-M   'P 1'
#
loop_
_entity.id
_entity.type
_entity.pdbx_description
1 polymer ?
#
loop_
_entity_poly.entity_id
_entity_poly.type
_entity_poly.pdbx_seq_one_letter_code
_entity_poly.pdbx_strand_id
1 'polypeptide(L)' 'MKDLLEFLKAQTKTEELDAIKIALASPDMIRSWSFGEVKKPETINYRTFKPER' A
#
# COMPACT_ATOMS: atom_id res chain seq x y z
N MET A 1 -31.33 -10.25 11.58
CA MET A 1 -30.51 -9.49 12.58
C MET A 1 -29.23 -10.22 12.96
N LYS A 2 -29.25 -11.56 13.12
CA LYS A 2 -28.03 -12.35 13.37
C LYS A 2 -27.05 -12.32 12.18
N ASP A 3 -27.57 -12.37 10.95
CA ASP A 3 -26.76 -12.33 9.73
C ASP A 3 -26.05 -10.98 9.55
N LEU A 4 -26.68 -9.90 10.03
CA LEU A 4 -26.10 -8.55 10.01
C LEU A 4 -24.95 -8.41 11.02
N LEU A 5 -25.10 -9.05 12.19
CA LEU A 5 -24.06 -9.14 13.21
C LEU A 5 -22.88 -10.01 12.75
N GLU A 6 -23.14 -11.05 11.97
CA GLU A 6 -22.12 -11.94 11.40
C GLU A 6 -21.32 -11.25 10.29
N PHE A 7 -22.00 -10.49 9.43
CA PHE A 7 -21.37 -9.63 8.43
C PHE A 7 -20.47 -8.55 9.05
N LEU A 8 -20.91 -7.92 10.15
CA LEU A 8 -20.12 -6.91 10.86
C LEU A 8 -18.88 -7.52 11.55
N LYS A 9 -19.00 -8.74 12.11
CA LYS A 9 -17.85 -9.46 12.72
C LYS A 9 -16.77 -9.83 11.71
N ALA A 10 -17.13 -10.08 10.45
CA ALA A 10 -16.15 -10.34 9.39
C ALA A 10 -15.32 -9.10 9.04
N GLN A 11 -15.86 -7.89 9.22
CA GLN A 11 -15.15 -6.64 8.90
C GLN A 11 -14.07 -6.24 9.91
N THR A 12 -14.07 -6.83 11.11
CA THR A 12 -13.14 -6.48 12.20
C THR A 12 -12.07 -7.55 12.45
N LYS A 13 -11.93 -8.54 11.56
CA LYS A 13 -10.90 -9.57 11.71
C LYS A 13 -9.58 -9.02 11.18
N THR A 14 -8.79 -8.41 12.05
CA THR A 14 -7.35 -8.30 11.84
C THR A 14 -6.83 -9.73 11.73
N GLU A 15 -6.50 -10.18 10.52
CA GLU A 15 -5.91 -11.49 10.33
C GLU A 15 -4.56 -11.50 11.04
N GLU A 16 -4.46 -12.24 12.15
CA GLU A 16 -3.18 -12.56 12.76
C GLU A 16 -2.39 -13.38 11.74
N LEU A 17 -1.27 -12.82 11.27
CA LEU A 17 -0.41 -13.49 10.31
C LEU A 17 0.37 -14.60 11.02
N ASP A 18 0.04 -15.85 10.73
CA ASP A 18 0.71 -17.02 11.33
C ASP A 18 2.18 -17.15 10.89
N ALA A 19 2.53 -16.66 9.69
CA ALA A 19 3.87 -16.73 9.15
C ALA A 19 4.17 -15.59 8.16
N ILE A 20 5.44 -15.20 8.07
CA ILE A 20 5.95 -14.20 7.13
C ILE A 20 6.91 -14.90 6.16
N LYS A 21 6.78 -14.61 4.86
CA LYS A 21 7.64 -15.15 3.81
C LYS A 21 8.47 -14.04 3.16
N ILE A 22 9.70 -14.37 2.80
CA ILE A 22 10.58 -13.54 1.98
C ILE A 22 10.84 -14.24 0.62
N ALA A 23 10.84 -13.48 -0.46
CA ALA A 23 11.12 -13.96 -1.81
C ALA A 23 11.66 -12.82 -2.68
N LEU A 24 12.28 -13.15 -3.81
CA LEU A 24 12.67 -12.15 -4.81
C LEU A 24 11.44 -11.67 -5.59
N ALA A 25 11.32 -10.36 -5.76
CA ALA A 25 10.28 -9.76 -6.57
C ALA A 25 10.68 -9.74 -8.06
N SER A 26 9.74 -10.06 -8.95
CA SER A 26 9.93 -9.92 -10.40
C SER A 26 9.78 -8.45 -10.82
N PRO A 27 10.29 -8.06 -12.00
CA PRO A 27 10.09 -6.70 -12.52
C PRO A 27 8.62 -6.28 -12.61
N ASP A 28 7.73 -7.22 -12.97
CA ASP A 28 6.28 -6.95 -13.08
C ASP A 28 5.63 -6.74 -11.71
N MET A 29 6.09 -7.48 -10.68
CA MET A 29 5.64 -7.30 -9.30
C MET A 29 6.07 -5.94 -8.74
N ILE A 30 7.29 -5.49 -9.04
CA ILE A 30 7.76 -4.16 -8.62
C ILE A 30 6.90 -3.06 -9.26
N ARG A 31 6.54 -3.22 -10.55
CA ARG A 31 5.68 -2.27 -11.26
C ARG A 31 4.24 -2.28 -10.73
N SER A 32 3.71 -3.42 -10.33
CA SER A 32 2.34 -3.50 -9.80
C SER A 32 2.19 -2.81 -8.44
N TRP A 33 3.26 -2.74 -7.65
CA TRP A 33 3.30 -1.97 -6.40
C TRP A 33 3.50 -0.46 -6.62
N SER A 34 4.02 -0.07 -7.79
CA SER A 34 4.34 1.31 -8.09
C SER A 34 3.08 2.11 -8.43
N PHE A 35 2.98 3.32 -7.87
CA PHE A 35 1.95 4.31 -8.20
C PHE A 35 2.42 5.33 -9.23
N GLY A 36 3.65 5.19 -9.74
CA GLY A 36 4.27 6.13 -10.67
C GLY A 36 5.79 6.04 -10.65
N GLU A 37 6.39 6.30 -11.79
CA GLU A 37 7.85 6.35 -11.95
C GLU A 37 8.37 7.76 -11.60
N VAL A 38 9.35 7.83 -10.71
CA VAL A 38 10.08 9.07 -10.40
C VAL A 38 11.18 9.27 -11.43
N LYS A 39 11.06 10.31 -12.25
CA LYS A 39 12.03 10.62 -13.33
C LYS A 39 13.03 11.71 -12.96
N LYS A 40 12.80 12.37 -11.83
CA LYS A 40 13.31 13.68 -11.47
C LYS A 40 13.82 13.62 -10.04
N PRO A 41 15.06 14.05 -9.74
CA PRO A 41 15.63 13.96 -8.39
C PRO A 41 15.13 15.07 -7.44
N GLU A 42 14.26 15.96 -7.91
CA GLU A 42 13.70 17.04 -7.12
C GLU A 42 12.76 16.51 -6.01
N THR A 43 12.76 17.20 -4.87
CA THR A 43 11.97 16.80 -3.69
C THR A 43 10.83 17.79 -3.44
N ILE A 44 11.16 18.97 -2.92
CA ILE A 44 10.20 20.03 -2.62
C ILE A 44 10.64 21.36 -3.23
N ASN A 45 9.67 22.19 -3.55
CA ASN A 45 9.93 23.54 -3.97
C ASN A 45 10.46 24.41 -2.81
N TYR A 46 11.55 25.13 -3.01
CA TYR A 46 12.15 25.96 -1.96
C TYR A 46 11.31 27.17 -1.51
N ARG A 47 10.40 27.67 -2.37
CA ARG A 47 9.55 28.84 -2.05
C ARG A 47 8.20 28.42 -1.49
N THR A 48 7.56 27.45 -2.15
CA THR A 48 6.18 27.08 -1.84
C THR A 48 6.06 25.88 -0.91
N PHE A 49 7.16 25.15 -0.67
CA PHE A 49 7.22 23.91 0.10
C PHE A 49 6.26 22.82 -0.38
N LYS A 50 5.78 22.94 -1.63
CA LYS A 50 4.97 21.91 -2.29
C LYS A 50 5.87 20.82 -2.88
N PRO A 51 5.41 19.55 -2.91
CA PRO A 51 6.11 18.48 -3.61
C PRO A 51 6.25 18.80 -5.09
N GLU A 52 7.42 18.48 -5.65
CA GLU A 52 7.64 18.53 -7.09
C GLU A 52 7.05 17.30 -7.77
N ARG A 53 6.86 17.39 -9.10
CA ARG A 53 6.19 16.37 -9.91
C ARG A 53 7.07 15.81 -11.02
#